data_AF-A0A2V6Y2C9-F1
#
_entry.id   AF-A0A2V6Y2C9-F1
#
_cell.length_a   1.000
_cell.length_b   1.000
_cell.length_c   1.000
_cell.angle_alpha   90.00
_cell.angle_beta   90.00
_cell.angle_gamma   90.00
#
_symmetry.space_group_name_H-M   'P 1'
#
loop_
_entity.id
_entity.type
_entity.pdbx_description
1 polymer ?
#
loop_
_entity_poly.entity_id
_entity_poly.type
_entity_poly.pdbx_seq_one_letter_code
_entity_poly.pdbx_strand_id
1 'polypeptide(L)' 'MQVAAFSTPQDPRWRWRIVNYAGELVEESHDTFPTIAGALEQGSKRLRVMDVVDTSVPFHPHRSTRHLRVP' A
#
# COMPACT_ATOMS: atom_id res chain seq x y z
N MET A 1 1.68 6.81 4.82
CA MET A 1 1.28 6.31 3.48
C MET A 1 2.43 6.35 2.50
N GLN A 2 2.48 5.42 1.56
CA GLN A 2 3.51 5.29 0.54
C GLN A 2 2.89 4.90 -0.80
N VAL A 3 3.46 5.40 -1.90
CA VAL A 3 3.16 4.95 -3.27
C VAL A 3 4.19 3.90 -3.68
N ALA A 4 3.72 2.77 -4.19
CA ALA A 4 4.56 1.73 -4.76
C ALA A 4 4.12 1.42 -6.19
N ALA A 5 5.07 1.32 -7.11
CA ALA A 5 4.82 0.86 -8.47
C ALA A 5 5.11 -0.65 -8.56
N PHE A 6 4.26 -1.36 -9.29
CA PHE A 6 4.39 -2.81 -9.52
C PHE A 6 3.95 -3.18 -10.94
N SER A 7 4.44 -4.31 -11.43
CA SER A 7 4.04 -4.91 -12.72
C SER A 7 3.98 -6.42 -12.52
N THR A 8 3.15 -7.13 -13.29
CA THR A 8 3.07 -8.60 -13.21
C THR A 8 3.67 -9.23 -14.48
N PRO A 9 4.15 -10.48 -14.43
CA PRO A 9 4.62 -11.16 -15.63
C PRO A 9 3.55 -11.32 -16.71
N GLN A 10 2.27 -11.37 -16.32
CA GLN A 10 1.13 -11.51 -17.23
C GLN A 10 0.73 -10.17 -17.89
N ASP A 11 0.98 -9.05 -17.21
CA ASP A 11 0.78 -7.71 -17.74
C ASP A 11 2.00 -6.85 -17.39
N PRO A 12 2.97 -6.71 -18.31
CA PRO A 12 4.24 -6.03 -18.05
C PRO A 12 4.09 -4.51 -17.91
N ARG A 13 2.85 -3.98 -17.94
CA ARG A 13 2.60 -2.56 -17.71
C ARG A 13 2.61 -2.27 -16.22
N TRP A 14 3.10 -1.09 -15.89
CA TRP A 14 3.20 -0.61 -14.52
C TRP A 14 1.86 -0.14 -14.00
N ARG A 15 1.57 -0.47 -12.76
CA ARG A 15 0.47 0.09 -11.97
C ARG A 15 1.07 0.66 -10.70
N TRP A 16 0.37 1.58 -10.06
CA TRP A 16 0.73 2.03 -8.73
C TRP A 16 -0.32 1.60 -7.73
N ARG A 17 0.11 1.48 -6.48
CA ARG A 17 -0.76 1.31 -5.33
C ARG A 17 -0.32 2.22 -4.20
N ILE A 18 -1.27 2.71 -3.43
CA ILE A 18 -1.04 3.45 -2.20
C ILE A 18 -1.24 2.48 -1.04
N VAL A 19 -0.25 2.39 -0.17
CA VAL A 19 -0.32 1.61 1.06
C VAL A 19 -0.23 2.52 2.28
N ASN A 20 -0.99 2.21 3.32
CA ASN A 20 -0.87 2.91 4.60
C ASN A 20 0.34 2.37 5.39
N TYR A 21 0.63 2.99 6.53
CA TYR A 21 1.74 2.54 7.40
C TYR A 21 1.46 1.19 8.09
N ALA A 22 0.21 0.75 8.15
CA ALA A 22 -0.16 -0.59 8.61
C ALA A 22 0.08 -1.68 7.53
N GLY A 23 0.44 -1.30 6.31
CA GLY A 23 0.67 -2.20 5.18
C GLY A 23 -0.59 -2.57 4.41
N GLU A 24 -1.73 -1.95 4.71
CA GLU A 24 -3.00 -2.18 4.02
C GLU A 24 -3.03 -1.39 2.71
N LEU A 25 -3.64 -2.00 1.68
CA LEU A 25 -3.88 -1.36 0.40
C LEU A 25 -5.00 -0.32 0.57
N VAL A 26 -4.67 0.95 0.33
CA VAL A 26 -5.62 2.06 0.36
C VAL A 26 -6.28 2.25 -0.99
N GLU A 27 -5.49 2.29 -2.06
CA GLU A 27 -5.99 2.46 -3.43
C GLU A 27 -5.01 1.84 -4.43
N GLU A 28 -5.53 1.32 -5.54
CA GLU A 28 -4.76 0.80 -6.67
C GLU A 28 -5.15 1.52 -7.96
N SER A 29 -4.19 1.73 -8.85
CA SER A 29 -4.42 2.31 -10.17
C SER A 29 -5.18 1.36 -11.09
N HIS A 30 -6.32 1.81 -11.61
CA HIS A 30 -6.98 1.13 -12.73
C HIS A 30 -6.20 1.31 -14.04
N ASP A 31 -5.54 2.46 -14.20
CA ASP A 31 -4.70 2.75 -15.36
C ASP A 31 -3.39 1.99 -15.31
N THR A 32 -2.86 1.72 -16.51
CA THR A 32 -1.56 1.09 -16.70
C THR A 32 -0.59 2.04 -17.39
N PHE A 33 0.65 2.04 -16.94
CA PHE A 33 1.71 2.94 -17.39
C PHE A 33 2.83 2.17 -18.07
N PRO A 34 3.46 2.72 -19.12
CA PRO A 34 4.59 2.08 -19.78
C PRO A 34 5.88 2.14 -18.95
N THR A 35 5.97 3.05 -17.98
CA THR A 35 7.18 3.26 -17.17
C THR A 35 6.86 3.29 -15.67
N ILE A 36 7.81 2.80 -14.86
CA ILE A 36 7.73 2.86 -13.40
C ILE A 36 7.60 4.32 -12.91
N ALA A 37 8.32 5.25 -13.55
CA ALA A 37 8.30 6.66 -13.22
C ALA A 37 6.91 7.28 -13.44
N GLY A 38 6.25 6.95 -14.56
CA GLY A 38 4.89 7.44 -14.84
C GLY A 38 3.87 6.93 -13.82
N ALA A 39 3.98 5.65 -13.42
CA ALA A 39 3.14 5.10 -12.35
C ALA A 39 3.38 5.81 -11.01
N LEU A 40 4.63 6.03 -10.62
CA LEU A 40 4.97 6.72 -9.37
C LEU A 40 4.53 8.19 -9.36
N GLU A 41 4.66 8.90 -10.48
CA GLU A 41 4.23 10.30 -10.59
C GLU A 41 2.71 10.41 -10.44
N GLN A 42 1.96 9.59 -11.17
CA GLN A 42 0.50 9.58 -11.07
C GLN A 42 0.07 9.21 -9.65
N GLY A 43 0.61 8.13 -9.09
CA GLY A 43 0.29 7.70 -7.73
C GLY A 43 0.64 8.74 -6.67
N SER A 44 1.75 9.47 -6.84
CA SER A 44 2.14 10.58 -5.95
C SER A 44 1.18 11.76 -6.06
N LYS A 45 0.71 12.08 -7.27
CA LYS A 45 -0.32 13.09 -7.48
C LYS A 45 -1.63 12.68 -6.83
N ARG A 46 -2.03 11.41 -6.98
CA ARG A 46 -3.25 10.86 -6.38
C ARG A 46 -3.19 10.90 -4.86
N LEU A 47 -2.08 10.48 -4.25
CA LEU A 47 -1.86 10.56 -2.81
C LEU A 47 -1.99 11.99 -2.27
N ARG A 48 -1.46 12.99 -2.98
CA ARG A 48 -1.62 14.40 -2.59
C ARG A 48 -3.06 14.89 -2.69
N VAL A 49 -3.81 14.45 -3.70
CA VAL A 49 -5.23 14.82 -3.88
C VAL A 49 -6.12 14.17 -2.83
N MET A 50 -5.78 12.95 -2.41
CA MET A 50 -6.54 12.24 -1.38
C MET A 50 -6.46 12.92 -0.01
N ASP A 51 -5.36 13.61 0.31
CA ASP A 51 -5.12 14.29 1.60
C ASP A 51 -5.50 13.42 2.82
N VAL A 52 -5.33 12.10 2.69
CA VAL A 52 -5.77 11.15 3.71
C VAL A 52 -4.78 11.16 4.86
N VAL A 53 -5.28 11.53 6.04
CA VAL A 53 -4.58 11.31 7.31
C VAL A 53 -4.59 9.81 7.60
N ASP A 54 -3.40 9.23 7.76
CA ASP A 54 -3.26 7.82 8.09
C ASP A 54 -3.68 7.57 9.54
N THR A 55 -4.91 7.08 9.75
CA THR A 55 -5.45 6.68 11.06
C THR A 55 -5.30 5.18 11.31
N SER A 56 -4.59 4.49 10.43
CA SER A 56 -4.49 3.03 10.45
C SER A 56 -3.62 2.59 11.62
N VAL A 57 -4.11 1.62 12.39
CA VAL A 57 -3.35 1.06 13.51
C VAL A 57 -2.42 -0.02 12.99
N PRO A 58 -1.11 0.02 13.27
CA PRO A 58 -0.21 -1.04 12.85
C PRO A 58 -0.70 -2.36 13.46
N PHE A 59 -0.77 -3.40 12.61
CA PHE A 59 -1.11 -4.74 13.08
C PHE A 59 -0.10 -5.15 14.16
N HIS A 60 -0.58 -5.44 15.37
CA HIS A 60 0.26 -5.91 16.47
C HIS A 60 0.29 -7.44 16.45
N PRO A 61 1.36 -8.08 15.92
CA PRO A 61 1.43 -9.54 15.82
C PRO A 61 1.57 -10.21 17.20
N HIS A 62 1.90 -9.45 18.24
CA HIS A 62 2.07 -9.97 19.59
C HIS A 62 0.73 -10.08 20.31
N ARG A 63 -0.03 -11.12 19.96
CA ARG A 63 -1.08 -11.63 20.84
C ARG A 63 -0.40 -12.27 22.04
N SER A 64 -0.55 -11.67 23.21
CA SER A 64 0.07 -12.17 24.45
C SER A 64 -0.33 -13.64 24.69
N THR A 65 0.64 -14.55 24.63
CA THR A 65 0.47 -15.98 24.95
C THR A 65 0.34 -16.25 26.45
N ARG A 66 0.11 -15.21 27.26
CA ARG A 66 -0.05 -15.31 28.72
C ARG A 66 -1.19 -16.25 29.12
N HIS A 67 -2.22 -16.38 28.27
CA HIS A 67 -3.32 -17.33 28.44
C HIS A 67 -2.93 -18.81 28.20
N LEU A 68 -1.78 -19.07 27.56
CA LEU A 68 -1.22 -20.42 27.39
C LEU A 68 -0.32 -20.83 28.56
N ARG A 69 -0.08 -19.91 29.51
CA ARG A 69 0.73 -20.12 30.70
C ARG A 69 -0.21 -20.29 31.91
N VAL A 70 -1.01 -21.34 31.91
CA VAL A 70 -1.77 -21.79 33.09
C VAL A 70 -0.97 -22.94 33.73
N PRO A 71 -0.77 -22.95 35.06
CA PRO A 71 -0.05 -24.02 35.76
C PRO A 71 -0.80 -25.36 35.76
#